data_AF-F4BII6-F1
#
_entry.id   AF-F4BII6-F1
#
_cell.length_a   1.000
_cell.length_b   1.000
_cell.length_c   1.000
_cell.angle_alpha   90.00
_cell.angle_beta   90.00
_cell.angle_gamma   90.00
#
_symmetry.space_group_name_H-M   'P 1'
#
loop_
_entity.id
_entity.type
_entity.pdbx_description
1 polymer ?
#
loop_
_entity_poly.entity_id
_entity_poly.type
_entity_poly.pdbx_seq_one_letter_code
_entity_poly.pdbx_strand_id
1 'polypeptide(L)'
;MIVRDNRFESDLGQHSLEMQQGTTVKELYDAIKKAIKANPGEFDIKADDYSNQKATLWTFSNKYNQPVTFEAVQRAGQVYLVISVGQEGQARVNNEVIYYLQDLVLNNL
;
A
#
# COMPACT_ATOMS: atom_id res chain seq x y z
N MET A 1 7.68 -18.46 -3.81
CA MET A 1 6.54 -18.31 -4.74
C MET A 1 5.55 -17.36 -4.08
N ILE A 2 5.45 -16.13 -4.56
CA ILE A 2 4.42 -15.19 -4.11
C ILE A 2 3.15 -15.63 -4.83
N VAL A 3 2.20 -16.19 -4.10
CA VAL A 3 0.88 -16.56 -4.64
C VAL A 3 0.14 -15.24 -4.87
N ARG A 4 0.12 -14.77 -6.12
CA ARG A 4 -0.64 -13.60 -6.56
C ARG A 4 -2.09 -14.00 -6.89
N ASP A 5 -2.73 -14.73 -6.00
CA ASP A 5 -4.12 -15.17 -6.13
C ASP A 5 -4.91 -14.76 -4.88
N ASN A 6 -5.45 -13.54 -4.92
CA ASN A 6 -6.81 -13.22 -4.49
C ASN A 6 -7.08 -11.74 -4.76
N ARG A 7 -7.62 -11.50 -5.95
CA ARG A 7 -8.16 -10.22 -6.41
C ARG A 7 -9.23 -9.72 -5.44
N PHE A 8 -8.97 -8.64 -4.72
CA PHE A 8 -10.01 -7.63 -4.52
C PHE A 8 -9.96 -6.71 -5.74
N GLU A 9 -10.59 -7.13 -6.84
CA GLU A 9 -10.89 -6.18 -7.93
C GLU A 9 -12.10 -5.35 -7.49
N SER A 10 -11.83 -4.06 -7.28
CA SER A 10 -12.71 -2.90 -7.38
C SER A 10 -14.10 -2.97 -6.76
N ASP A 11 -14.23 -2.30 -5.60
CA ASP A 11 -15.42 -1.48 -5.39
C ASP A 11 -15.15 0.04 -5.43
N LEU A 12 -13.91 0.54 -5.29
CA LEU A 12 -13.65 1.99 -5.22
C LEU A 12 -12.25 2.46 -5.69
N GLY A 13 -11.50 1.65 -6.44
CA GLY A 13 -10.11 1.99 -6.85
C GLY A 13 -9.02 1.64 -5.85
N GLN A 14 -9.33 0.74 -4.92
CA GLN A 14 -8.39 0.20 -3.93
C GLN A 14 -7.86 -1.14 -4.40
N HIS A 15 -6.55 -1.33 -4.38
CA HIS A 15 -5.90 -2.58 -4.76
C HIS A 15 -5.27 -3.23 -3.54
N SER A 16 -5.68 -4.45 -3.21
CA SER A 16 -5.11 -5.18 -2.08
C SER A 16 -4.26 -6.38 -2.51
N LEU A 17 -3.24 -6.66 -1.70
CA LEU A 17 -2.34 -7.81 -1.80
C LEU A 17 -2.29 -8.51 -0.44
N GLU A 18 -2.57 -9.81 -0.42
CA GLU A 18 -2.39 -10.62 0.77
C GLU A 18 -0.89 -10.85 1.05
N MET A 19 -0.48 -10.65 2.29
CA MET A 19 0.91 -10.85 2.72
C MET A 19 1.19 -12.32 3.08
N GLN A 20 2.47 -12.67 3.13
CA GLN A 20 2.88 -14.00 3.56
C GLN A 20 2.40 -14.30 4.98
N GLN A 21 2.10 -15.58 5.24
CA GLN A 21 1.64 -16.02 6.56
C GLN A 21 2.69 -15.68 7.63
N GLY A 22 2.26 -15.03 8.70
CA GLY A 22 3.13 -14.58 9.80
C GLY A 22 3.55 -13.11 9.71
N THR A 23 3.38 -12.44 8.57
CA THR A 23 3.60 -10.99 8.47
C THR A 23 2.61 -10.24 9.37
N THR A 24 3.14 -9.31 10.17
CA THR A 24 2.35 -8.46 11.05
C THR A 24 2.03 -7.10 10.41
N VAL A 25 0.99 -6.42 10.90
CA VAL A 25 0.66 -5.04 10.49
C VAL A 25 1.85 -4.10 10.71
N LYS A 26 2.57 -4.30 11.82
CA LYS A 26 3.76 -3.51 12.15
C LYS A 26 4.88 -3.69 11.13
N GLU A 27 5.21 -4.93 10.76
CA GLU A 27 6.27 -5.22 9.78
C GLU A 27 5.93 -4.63 8.41
N LEU A 28 4.69 -4.82 7.96
CA LEU A 28 4.24 -4.24 6.70
C LEU A 28 4.26 -2.70 6.75
N TYR A 29 3.83 -2.10 7.86
CA TYR A 29 3.87 -0.66 8.05
C TYR A 29 5.29 -0.08 8.06
N ASP A 30 6.21 -0.77 8.73
CA ASP A 30 7.63 -0.40 8.75
C ASP A 30 8.24 -0.52 7.33
N ALA A 31 7.87 -1.56 6.57
CA ALA A 31 8.29 -1.74 5.18
C ALA A 31 7.77 -0.61 4.28
N ILE A 32 6.49 -0.24 4.39
CA ILE A 32 5.91 0.92 3.70
C ILE A 32 6.73 2.18 4.01
N LYS A 33 6.95 2.47 5.31
CA LYS A 33 7.72 3.66 5.72
C LYS A 33 9.15 3.65 5.18
N LYS A 34 9.83 2.50 5.19
CA LYS A 34 11.17 2.35 4.61
C LYS A 34 11.15 2.65 3.11
N ALA A 35 10.18 2.11 2.39
CA ALA A 35 10.10 2.25 0.94
C ALA A 35 9.86 3.72 0.53
N ILE A 36 9.02 4.45 1.26
CA ILE A 36 8.81 5.89 1.08
C ILE A 36 10.09 6.68 1.40
N LYS A 37 10.75 6.38 2.53
CA LYS A 37 12.00 7.06 2.93
C LYS A 37 13.16 6.79 1.99
N ALA A 38 13.20 5.62 1.33
CA ALA A 38 14.18 5.28 0.32
C ALA A 38 13.99 6.07 -0.99
N ASN A 39 12.81 6.65 -1.20
CA ASN A 39 12.45 7.42 -2.40
C ASN A 39 11.97 8.84 -2.03
N PRO A 40 12.81 9.68 -1.39
CA PRO A 40 12.40 10.96 -0.81
C PRO A 40 11.96 12.01 -1.84
N GLY A 41 12.31 11.84 -3.12
CA GLY A 41 11.83 12.71 -4.20
C GLY A 41 10.48 12.28 -4.78
N GLU A 42 10.07 11.03 -4.56
CA GLU A 42 8.85 10.48 -5.16
C GLU A 42 7.62 10.70 -4.27
N PHE A 43 7.79 10.80 -2.96
CA PHE A 43 6.67 10.82 -2.01
C PHE A 43 6.82 11.91 -0.95
N ASP A 44 5.76 12.69 -0.78
CA ASP A 44 5.58 13.57 0.38
C ASP A 44 4.64 12.91 1.39
N ILE A 45 5.12 12.62 2.59
CA ILE A 45 4.27 12.13 3.68
C ILE A 45 3.38 13.28 4.16
N LYS A 46 2.06 13.05 4.20
CA LYS A 46 1.08 14.03 4.67
C LYS A 46 0.59 13.70 6.08
N ALA A 47 0.34 12.43 6.34
CA ALA A 47 -0.08 11.94 7.65
C ALA A 47 0.18 10.44 7.76
N ASP A 48 0.23 9.94 8.97
CA ASP A 48 0.28 8.52 9.28
C ASP A 48 -0.57 8.19 10.51
N ASP A 49 -1.22 7.04 10.48
CA ASP A 49 -1.99 6.50 11.60
C ASP A 49 -1.61 5.03 11.78
N TYR A 50 -1.41 4.61 13.03
CA TYR A 50 -0.96 3.27 13.34
C TYR A 50 -1.75 2.67 14.51
N SER A 51 -2.22 1.46 14.30
CA SER A 51 -2.75 0.56 15.31
C SER A 51 -2.28 -0.87 15.03
N ASN A 52 -2.42 -1.76 16.00
CA ASN A 52 -2.03 -3.16 15.84
C ASN A 52 -2.86 -3.92 14.79
N GLN A 53 -4.06 -3.43 14.45
CA GLN A 53 -4.96 -4.07 13.49
C GLN A 53 -4.98 -3.36 12.13
N LYS A 54 -4.61 -2.08 12.09
CA LYS A 54 -4.59 -1.26 10.88
C LYS A 54 -3.54 -0.17 11.00
N ALA A 55 -2.73 0.01 9.96
CA ALA A 55 -1.90 1.20 9.79
C ALA A 55 -2.21 1.83 8.43
N THR A 56 -2.21 3.16 8.38
CA THR A 56 -2.47 3.95 7.18
C THR A 56 -1.38 5.01 7.03
N LEU A 57 -0.83 5.13 5.83
CA LEU A 57 0.12 6.17 5.46
C LEU A 57 -0.44 6.95 4.27
N TRP A 58 -0.76 8.22 4.49
CA TRP A 58 -1.19 9.13 3.45
C TRP A 58 0.00 9.87 2.87
N THR A 59 0.22 9.72 1.58
CA THR A 59 1.30 10.38 0.85
C THR A 59 0.77 11.11 -0.38
N PHE A 60 1.56 12.03 -0.90
CA PHE A 60 1.41 12.55 -2.25
C PHE A 60 2.56 12.06 -3.10
N SER A 61 2.27 11.40 -4.22
CA SER A 61 3.32 10.98 -5.16
C SER A 61 3.61 12.10 -6.14
N ASN A 62 4.84 12.62 -6.10
CA ASN A 62 5.34 13.61 -7.04
C ASN A 62 5.50 13.02 -8.45
N LYS A 63 5.81 11.71 -8.56
CA LYS A 63 5.96 11.02 -9.84
C LYS A 63 4.64 10.91 -10.60
N TYR A 64 3.56 10.61 -9.90
CA TYR A 64 2.22 10.47 -10.51
C TYR A 64 1.36 11.73 -10.38
N ASN A 65 1.84 12.74 -9.64
CA ASN A 65 1.13 13.97 -9.29
C ASN A 65 -0.26 13.70 -8.69
N GLN A 66 -0.35 12.70 -7.81
CA GLN A 66 -1.59 12.20 -7.23
C GLN A 66 -1.39 11.78 -5.76
N PRO A 67 -2.43 11.86 -4.90
CA PRO A 67 -2.38 11.26 -3.58
C PRO A 67 -2.27 9.74 -3.69
N VAL A 68 -1.43 9.15 -2.83
CA VAL A 68 -1.28 7.70 -2.70
C VAL A 68 -1.41 7.34 -1.23
N THR A 69 -2.34 6.46 -0.92
CA THR A 69 -2.55 5.92 0.41
C THR A 69 -2.12 4.48 0.45
N PHE A 70 -1.28 4.14 1.43
CA PHE A 70 -0.88 2.78 1.73
C PHE A 70 -1.53 2.36 3.04
N GLU A 71 -2.10 1.17 3.09
CA GLU A 71 -2.68 0.60 4.30
C GLU A 71 -2.11 -0.79 4.55
N ALA A 72 -1.74 -1.05 5.80
CA ALA A 72 -1.51 -2.39 6.31
C ALA A 72 -2.72 -2.76 7.17
N VAL A 73 -3.53 -3.73 6.75
CA VAL A 73 -4.76 -4.08 7.48
C VAL A 73 -4.78 -5.57 7.80
N GLN A 74 -5.09 -5.91 9.05
CA GLN A 74 -5.34 -7.28 9.46
C GLN A 74 -6.83 -7.60 9.31
N ARG A 75 -7.16 -8.65 8.56
CA ARG A 75 -8.52 -9.18 8.40
C ARG A 75 -8.48 -10.69 8.47
N ALA A 76 -9.39 -11.29 9.26
CA ALA A 76 -9.48 -12.74 9.43
C ALA A 76 -8.14 -13.44 9.77
N GLY A 77 -7.24 -12.75 10.50
CA GLY A 77 -5.92 -13.28 10.87
C GLY A 77 -4.83 -13.15 9.80
N GLN A 78 -5.17 -12.67 8.60
CA GLN A 78 -4.24 -12.36 7.52
C GLN A 78 -3.97 -10.86 7.44
N VAL A 79 -2.79 -10.48 6.99
CA VAL A 79 -2.41 -9.08 6.76
C VAL A 79 -2.46 -8.79 5.27
N TYR A 80 -2.98 -7.62 4.92
CA TYR A 80 -3.12 -7.16 3.55
C TYR A 80 -2.45 -5.80 3.40
N LEU A 81 -1.71 -5.63 2.30
CA LEU A 81 -1.30 -4.33 1.78
C LEU A 81 -2.41 -3.81 0.88
N VAL A 82 -3.01 -2.68 1.22
CA VAL A 82 -3.98 -1.98 0.36
C VAL A 82 -3.34 -0.69 -0.15
N ILE A 83 -3.48 -0.42 -1.44
CA ILE A 83 -2.97 0.78 -2.09
C ILE A 83 -4.12 1.46 -2.81
N SER A 84 -4.27 2.75 -2.54
CA SER A 84 -5.24 3.63 -3.20
C SER A 84 -4.50 4.78 -3.87
N VAL A 85 -4.81 5.07 -5.13
CA VAL A 85 -4.18 6.15 -5.90
C VAL A 85 -5.26 7.09 -6.44
N GLY A 86 -5.09 8.39 -6.20
CA GLY A 86 -6.09 9.41 -6.56
C GLY A 86 -7.18 9.60 -5.49
N GLN A 87 -8.16 10.44 -5.80
CA GLN A 87 -9.35 10.63 -4.95
C GLN A 87 -10.36 9.50 -5.18
N GLU A 88 -11.09 9.11 -4.13
CA GLU A 88 -12.15 8.10 -4.20
C GLU A 88 -13.11 8.39 -5.37
N GLY A 89 -13.33 7.40 -6.24
CA GLY A 89 -14.22 7.51 -7.40
C GLY A 89 -13.58 8.00 -8.71
N GLN A 90 -12.28 8.33 -8.74
CA GLN A 90 -11.58 8.72 -9.97
C GLN A 90 -10.58 7.68 -10.49
N ALA A 91 -10.51 6.50 -9.88
CA ALA A 91 -9.47 5.53 -10.12
C ALA A 91 -9.55 4.82 -11.49
N ARG A 92 -9.20 5.55 -12.57
CA ARG A 92 -8.54 4.97 -13.74
C ARG A 92 -7.07 4.81 -13.41
N VAL A 93 -6.76 4.04 -12.38
CA VAL A 93 -5.37 3.79 -11.99
C VAL A 93 -4.82 2.72 -12.92
N ASN A 94 -3.74 3.07 -13.61
CA ASN A 94 -3.03 2.12 -14.46
C ASN A 94 -2.44 1.03 -13.55
N ASN A 95 -2.78 -0.24 -13.79
CA ASN A 95 -2.32 -1.39 -13.00
C ASN A 95 -0.78 -1.41 -12.83
N GLU A 96 -0.04 -0.86 -13.80
CA GLU A 96 1.41 -0.70 -13.74
C GLU A 96 1.89 0.14 -12.54
N VAL A 97 1.14 1.19 -12.19
CA VAL A 97 1.45 2.04 -11.03
C VAL A 97 1.28 1.24 -9.75
N ILE A 98 0.19 0.48 -9.63
CA ILE A 98 -0.08 -0.34 -8.45
C ILE A 98 0.99 -1.42 -8.30
N TYR A 99 1.37 -2.11 -9.37
CA TYR A 99 2.42 -3.13 -9.30
C TYR A 99 3.77 -2.54 -8.90
N TYR A 100 4.13 -1.38 -9.44
CA TYR A 100 5.33 -0.67 -9.00
C TYR A 100 5.30 -0.36 -7.50
N LEU A 101 4.19 0.18 -7.00
CA LEU A 101 4.05 0.54 -5.58
C LEU A 101 4.06 -0.70 -4.66
N GLN A 102 3.45 -1.81 -5.10
CA GLN A 102 3.52 -3.09 -4.40
C GLN A 102 4.96 -3.60 -4.33
N ASP A 103 5.66 -3.68 -5.46
CA ASP A 103 7.04 -4.17 -5.50
C ASP A 103 7.97 -3.29 -4.65
N LEU A 104 7.75 -1.97 -4.63
CA LEU A 104 8.49 -1.02 -3.80
C LEU A 104 8.33 -1.35 -2.30
N VAL A 105 7.12 -1.69 -1.84
CA VAL A 105 6.88 -2.12 -0.45
C VAL A 105 7.46 -3.51 -0.18
N LEU A 106 7.23 -4.47 -1.08
CA LEU A 106 7.67 -5.86 -0.92
C LEU A 106 9.20 -6.00 -0.86
N ASN A 107 9.94 -5.15 -1.58
CA ASN A 107 11.41 -5.12 -1.53
C ASN A 107 11.98 -4.59 -0.19
N ASN A 108 11.11 -4.07 0.69
CA ASN A 108 11.50 -3.53 2.00
C ASN A 108 10.94 -4.35 3.18
N LEU A 109 10.32 -5.50 2.89
CA LEU A 109 9.75 -6.43 3.87
C LEU A 109 10.80 -7.40 4.43
#